data_AF-A0A845ZFJ7-F1
#
_entry.id   AF-A0A845ZFJ7-F1
#
_cell.length_a   1.000
_cell.length_b   1.000
_cell.length_c   1.000
_cell.angle_alpha   90.00
_cell.angle_beta   90.00
_cell.angle_gamma   90.00
#
_symmetry.space_group_name_H-M   'P 1'
#
loop_
_entity.id
_entity.type
_entity.pdbx_description
1 polymer ?
#
loop_
_entity_poly.entity_id
_entity_poly.type
_entity_poly.pdbx_seq_one_letter_code
_entity_poly.pdbx_strand_id
1 'polypeptide(L)'
;MMLQELLTELTDRRIHLSVEGEQLRIRAPKGSLSPQLREVLKERKDELVGWLNQVNAPTTEPVPEIVPQFQERYQPFPLTEMQQAYWVGNHGVVELSSPAHFYSEIEWDNLDLPRLLAAWQRLIERHEMLRAIILPTGEQQILAQVPDYEIEMVDLRGLEEPEVSRRLQAMRDRLS
;
A
#
# COMPACT_ATOMS: atom_id res chain seq x y z
N MET A 1 -30.70 21.35 -2.36
CA MET A 1 -29.67 20.31 -2.23
C MET A 1 -29.09 20.39 -0.84
N MET A 2 -28.99 19.27 -0.12
CA MET A 2 -28.38 19.24 1.22
C MET A 2 -26.86 19.48 1.14
N LEU A 3 -26.20 19.84 2.25
CA LEU A 3 -24.74 20.03 2.26
C LEU A 3 -24.01 18.75 1.86
N GLN A 4 -24.45 17.61 2.39
CA GLN A 4 -23.81 16.32 2.15
C GLN A 4 -23.89 15.89 0.67
N GLU A 5 -25.03 16.09 0.02
CA GLU A 5 -25.21 15.85 -1.42
C GLU A 5 -24.26 16.72 -2.27
N LEU A 6 -24.11 17.99 -1.91
CA LEU A 6 -23.17 18.90 -2.57
C LEU A 6 -21.73 18.42 -2.39
N LEU A 7 -21.32 18.04 -1.17
CA LEU A 7 -19.97 17.55 -0.90
C LEU A 7 -19.64 16.26 -1.66
N THR A 8 -20.60 15.34 -1.76
CA THR A 8 -20.47 14.13 -2.60
C THR A 8 -20.30 14.51 -4.07
N GLU A 9 -21.15 15.38 -4.61
CA GLU A 9 -21.05 15.82 -6.01
C GLU A 9 -19.70 16.51 -6.30
N LEU A 10 -19.20 17.34 -5.39
CA LEU A 10 -17.89 17.97 -5.53
C LEU A 10 -16.76 16.93 -5.52
N THR A 11 -16.86 15.91 -4.65
CA THR A 11 -15.87 14.82 -4.56
C THR A 11 -15.82 14.00 -5.85
N ASP A 12 -16.99 13.60 -6.37
CA ASP A 12 -17.10 12.84 -7.62
C ASP A 12 -16.51 13.61 -8.81
N ARG A 13 -16.67 14.94 -8.81
CA ARG A 13 -16.14 15.85 -9.83
C ARG A 13 -14.69 16.30 -9.57
N ARG A 14 -14.06 15.81 -8.49
CA ARG A 14 -12.71 16.18 -8.03
C ARG A 14 -12.53 17.68 -7.82
N ILE A 15 -13.56 18.33 -7.29
CA ILE A 15 -13.56 19.75 -6.94
C ILE A 15 -13.23 19.85 -5.47
N HIS A 16 -12.11 20.51 -5.17
CA HIS A 16 -11.66 20.75 -3.80
C HIS A 16 -11.95 22.19 -3.41
N LEU A 17 -12.50 22.36 -2.21
CA LEU A 17 -12.75 23.65 -1.59
C LEU A 17 -11.71 23.90 -0.49
N SER A 18 -11.23 25.13 -0.38
CA SER A 18 -10.43 25.59 0.76
C SER A 18 -10.83 27.00 1.16
N VAL A 19 -10.44 27.41 2.36
CA VAL A 19 -10.68 28.77 2.87
C VAL A 19 -9.35 29.48 3.03
N GLU A 20 -9.25 30.70 2.50
CA GLU A 20 -8.18 31.64 2.81
C GLU A 20 -8.81 32.93 3.37
N GLY A 21 -8.75 33.10 4.69
CA GLY A 21 -9.48 34.16 5.39
C GLY A 21 -10.99 33.93 5.30
N GLU A 22 -11.71 34.82 4.62
CA GLU A 22 -13.15 34.72 4.37
C GLU A 22 -13.49 34.30 2.93
N GLN A 23 -12.47 33.98 2.11
CA GLN A 23 -12.66 33.61 0.72
C GLN A 23 -12.66 32.09 0.54
N LEU A 24 -13.70 31.61 -0.15
CA LEU A 24 -13.78 30.24 -0.63
C LEU A 24 -12.95 30.09 -1.91
N ARG A 25 -11.89 29.29 -1.85
CA ARG A 25 -11.08 28.91 -3.00
C ARG A 25 -11.55 27.57 -3.55
N ILE A 26 -11.51 27.46 -4.87
CA ILE A 26 -11.98 26.29 -5.61
C ILE A 26 -10.85 25.80 -6.50
N ARG A 27 -10.43 24.55 -6.32
CA ARG A 27 -9.50 23.84 -7.20
C ARG A 27 -10.26 22.75 -7.92
N ALA A 28 -10.33 22.85 -9.25
CA ALA A 28 -11.17 21.98 -10.07
C ALA A 28 -10.47 21.64 -11.40
N PRO A 29 -10.63 20.42 -11.94
CA PRO A 29 -10.28 20.10 -13.33
C PRO A 29 -10.95 21.05 -14.33
N LYS A 30 -10.33 21.25 -15.50
CA LYS A 30 -10.89 22.13 -16.54
C LYS A 30 -12.25 21.59 -16.99
N GLY A 31 -13.29 22.42 -16.90
CA GLY A 31 -14.65 22.08 -17.34
C GLY A 31 -15.49 21.31 -16.31
N SER A 32 -14.97 20.95 -15.13
CA SER A 32 -15.78 20.24 -14.11
C SER A 32 -16.71 21.16 -13.32
N LEU A 33 -16.42 22.46 -13.28
CA LEU A 33 -17.25 23.47 -12.63
C LEU A 33 -18.28 24.04 -13.61
N SER A 34 -19.51 23.50 -13.58
CA SER A 34 -20.63 24.00 -14.39
C SER A 34 -21.12 25.38 -13.90
N PRO A 35 -21.78 26.17 -14.76
CA PRO A 35 -22.40 27.44 -14.34
C PRO A 35 -23.39 27.26 -13.18
N GLN A 36 -24.19 26.19 -13.22
CA GLN A 36 -25.17 25.87 -12.18
C GLN A 36 -24.48 25.57 -10.85
N LEU A 37 -23.42 24.76 -10.87
CA LEU A 37 -22.65 24.43 -9.67
C LEU A 37 -21.94 25.67 -9.10
N ARG A 38 -21.47 26.57 -9.97
CA ARG A 38 -20.89 27.85 -9.54
C ARG A 38 -21.91 28.73 -8.80
N GLU A 39 -23.17 28.79 -9.25
CA GLU A 39 -24.20 29.55 -8.54
C GLU A 39 -24.55 28.92 -7.20
N VAL A 40 -24.68 27.58 -7.13
CA VAL A 40 -24.90 26.88 -5.85
C VAL A 40 -23.77 27.14 -4.84
N LEU A 41 -22.50 27.11 -5.29
CA LEU A 41 -21.35 27.41 -4.43
C LEU A 41 -21.33 28.86 -3.94
N LYS A 42 -21.84 29.80 -4.73
CA LYS A 42 -21.97 31.21 -4.32
C LYS A 42 -23.09 31.38 -3.30
N GLU A 43 -24.27 30.81 -3.57
CA GLU A 43 -25.43 30.90 -2.68
C GLU A 43 -25.16 30.30 -1.29
N ARG A 44 -24.33 29.25 -1.24
CA ARG A 44 -23.98 28.53 -0.02
C ARG A 44 -22.57 28.85 0.50
N LYS A 45 -21.96 29.94 0.04
CA LYS A 45 -20.58 30.30 0.40
C LYS A 45 -20.39 30.33 1.91
N ASP A 46 -21.25 31.04 2.64
CA ASP A 46 -21.07 31.27 4.08
C ASP A 46 -21.21 29.97 4.89
N GLU A 47 -22.13 29.10 4.48
CA GLU A 47 -22.29 27.76 5.05
C GLU A 47 -21.05 26.90 4.81
N LEU A 48 -20.51 26.91 3.59
CA LEU A 48 -19.31 26.16 3.22
C LEU A 48 -18.06 26.67 3.93
N VAL A 49 -17.91 27.98 4.06
CA VAL A 49 -16.81 28.60 4.82
C VAL A 49 -16.91 28.23 6.30
N GLY A 50 -18.11 28.30 6.89
CA GLY A 50 -18.34 27.89 8.27
C GLY A 50 -18.01 26.42 8.52
N TRP A 51 -18.44 25.53 7.62
CA TRP A 51 -18.11 24.11 7.69
C TRP A 51 -16.61 23.85 7.51
N LEU A 52 -15.96 24.45 6.51
CA LEU A 52 -14.51 24.30 6.30
C LEU A 52 -13.71 24.83 7.48
N ASN A 53 -14.13 25.93 8.12
CA ASN A 53 -13.47 26.46 9.30
C ASN A 53 -13.67 25.57 10.54
N GLN A 54 -14.78 24.83 10.65
CA GLN A 54 -14.97 23.83 11.70
C GLN A 54 -14.11 22.58 11.46
N VAL A 55 -14.02 22.11 10.21
CA VAL A 55 -13.22 20.93 9.86
C VAL A 55 -11.73 21.23 9.93
N ASN A 56 -11.32 22.44 9.53
CA ASN A 56 -9.94 22.91 9.65
C ASN A 56 -9.65 23.56 11.00
N ALA A 57 -10.64 23.63 11.91
CA ALA A 57 -10.38 24.11 13.25
C ALA A 57 -9.29 23.20 13.83
N PRO A 58 -8.20 23.78 14.38
CA PRO A 58 -7.21 22.96 15.06
C PRO A 58 -7.95 22.18 16.14
N THR A 59 -7.94 20.85 16.02
CA THR A 59 -8.43 19.97 17.06
C THR A 59 -7.67 20.35 18.33
N THR A 60 -8.40 20.82 19.34
CA THR A 60 -7.82 21.21 20.64
C THR A 60 -7.31 19.99 21.41
N GLU A 61 -7.73 18.80 21.00
CA GLU A 61 -7.16 17.56 21.49
C GLU A 61 -5.78 17.34 20.86
N PRO A 62 -4.72 17.22 21.67
CA PRO A 62 -3.40 16.90 21.15
C PRO A 62 -3.45 15.56 20.43
N VAL A 63 -3.07 15.55 19.16
CA VAL A 63 -2.85 14.30 18.42
C VAL A 63 -1.74 13.54 19.13
N PRO A 64 -1.90 12.23 19.39
CA PRO A 64 -0.85 11.43 20.01
C PRO A 64 0.44 11.55 19.21
N GLU A 65 1.53 11.89 19.88
CA GLU A 65 2.86 11.87 19.25
C GLU A 65 3.27 10.42 18.97
N ILE A 66 3.66 10.13 17.73
CA ILE A 66 4.17 8.83 17.36
C ILE A 66 5.64 8.74 17.79
N VAL A 67 5.91 8.02 18.87
CA VAL A 67 7.26 7.81 19.39
C VAL A 67 7.74 6.39 19.04
N PRO A 68 8.80 6.23 18.23
CA PRO A 68 9.34 4.91 17.92
C PRO A 68 9.92 4.20 19.15
N GLN A 69 9.51 2.96 19.38
CA GLN A 69 10.01 2.12 20.47
C GLN A 69 11.16 1.21 19.99
N PHE A 70 12.32 1.80 19.70
CA PHE A 70 13.45 1.05 19.12
C PHE A 70 13.96 -0.12 19.97
N GLN A 71 13.79 -0.07 21.30
CA GLN A 71 14.20 -1.14 22.20
C GLN A 71 13.31 -2.39 22.10
N GLU A 72 12.06 -2.22 21.66
CA GLU A 72 11.06 -3.28 21.55
C GLU A 72 10.86 -3.76 20.10
N ARG A 73 11.64 -3.18 19.17
CA ARG A 73 11.54 -3.39 17.72
C ARG A 73 11.53 -4.86 17.25
N TYR A 74 12.16 -5.76 18.00
CA TYR A 74 12.26 -7.18 17.67
C TYR A 74 11.38 -8.08 18.55
N GLN A 75 10.53 -7.49 19.40
CA GLN A 75 9.55 -8.24 20.17
C GLN A 75 8.37 -8.64 19.25
N PRO A 76 7.67 -9.75 19.56
CA PRO A 76 6.41 -10.06 18.91
C PRO A 76 5.38 -8.94 19.06
N PHE A 77 4.58 -8.73 18.03
CA PHE A 77 3.51 -7.74 18.01
C PHE A 77 2.33 -8.25 17.16
N PRO A 78 1.10 -7.75 17.39
CA PRO A 78 -0.07 -8.29 16.71
C PRO A 78 -0.02 -8.05 15.19
N LEU A 79 -0.61 -8.99 14.44
CA LEU A 79 -0.99 -8.77 13.05
C LEU A 79 -2.09 -7.72 12.97
N THR A 80 -2.11 -6.93 11.90
CA THR A 80 -3.28 -6.11 11.55
C THR A 80 -4.46 -6.99 11.15
N GLU A 81 -5.69 -6.46 11.22
CA GLU A 81 -6.90 -7.21 10.84
C GLU A 81 -6.81 -7.80 9.42
N MET A 82 -6.24 -7.04 8.48
CA MET A 82 -6.04 -7.50 7.11
C MET A 82 -5.00 -8.62 7.02
N GLN A 83 -3.90 -8.52 7.77
CA GLN A 83 -2.89 -9.58 7.82
C GLN A 83 -3.44 -10.86 8.48
N GLN A 84 -4.28 -10.75 9.51
CA GLN A 84 -4.96 -11.89 10.12
C GLN A 84 -5.90 -12.58 9.13
N ALA A 85 -6.68 -11.82 8.35
CA ALA A 85 -7.55 -12.38 7.31
C ALA A 85 -6.74 -13.20 6.28
N TYR A 86 -5.60 -12.69 5.82
CA TYR A 86 -4.71 -13.44 4.92
C TYR A 86 -4.07 -14.66 5.57
N TRP A 87 -3.65 -14.55 6.83
CA TRP A 87 -3.10 -15.69 7.57
C TRP A 87 -4.12 -16.82 7.70
N VAL A 88 -5.38 -16.50 8.06
CA VAL A 88 -6.45 -17.50 8.21
C VAL A 88 -6.78 -18.13 6.86
N GLY A 89 -6.85 -17.32 5.80
CA GLY A 89 -7.00 -17.80 4.43
C GLY A 89 -5.93 -18.84 4.08
N ASN A 90 -4.66 -18.57 4.36
CA ASN A 90 -3.55 -19.47 4.01
C ASN A 90 -3.59 -20.87 4.67
N HIS A 91 -4.35 -21.07 5.74
CA HIS A 91 -4.44 -22.37 6.43
C HIS A 91 -5.48 -23.32 5.80
N GLY A 92 -6.20 -22.89 4.75
CA GLY A 92 -7.14 -23.75 4.01
C GLY A 92 -8.37 -24.19 4.81
N VAL A 93 -8.61 -23.58 5.98
CA VAL A 93 -9.76 -23.88 6.85
C VAL A 93 -11.05 -23.23 6.32
N VAL A 94 -10.92 -22.25 5.42
CA VAL A 94 -12.04 -21.47 4.86
C VAL A 94 -12.13 -21.71 3.36
N GLU A 95 -13.34 -21.95 2.87
CA GLU A 95 -13.65 -22.34 1.47
C GLU A 95 -13.22 -21.29 0.41
N LEU A 96 -13.04 -20.03 0.81
CA LEU A 96 -12.60 -18.91 -0.04
C LEU A 96 -11.17 -18.43 0.30
N SER A 97 -10.28 -19.36 0.68
CA SER A 97 -8.87 -19.04 0.86
C SER A 97 -8.18 -18.73 -0.48
N SER A 98 -7.60 -17.52 -0.60
CA SER A 98 -6.58 -17.24 -1.61
C SER A 98 -5.33 -16.71 -0.92
N PRO A 99 -4.15 -17.30 -1.14
CA PRO A 99 -2.91 -16.74 -0.64
C PRO A 99 -2.70 -15.32 -1.16
N ALA A 100 -2.34 -14.40 -0.27
CA ALA A 100 -1.81 -13.10 -0.65
C ALA A 100 -0.39 -13.28 -1.20
N HIS A 101 -0.29 -13.82 -2.42
CA HIS A 101 0.94 -14.15 -3.11
C HIS A 101 1.07 -13.32 -4.40
N PHE A 102 2.27 -12.82 -4.68
CA PHE A 102 2.56 -12.07 -5.89
C PHE A 102 3.72 -12.74 -6.64
N TYR A 103 3.47 -13.10 -7.89
CA TYR A 103 4.46 -13.70 -8.78
C TYR A 103 4.64 -12.84 -10.03
N SER A 104 5.89 -12.67 -10.46
CA SER A 104 6.25 -11.94 -11.67
C SER A 104 7.53 -12.49 -12.26
N GLU A 105 7.58 -12.58 -13.59
CA GLU A 105 8.77 -12.92 -14.37
C GLU A 105 9.26 -11.68 -15.12
N ILE A 106 10.57 -11.49 -15.13
CA ILE A 106 11.21 -10.37 -15.81
C ILE A 106 12.41 -10.93 -16.57
N GLU A 107 12.46 -10.68 -17.88
CA GLU A 107 13.59 -11.02 -18.72
C GLU A 107 14.59 -9.86 -18.73
N TRP A 108 15.88 -10.19 -18.60
CA TRP A 108 16.96 -9.22 -18.59
C TRP A 108 18.10 -9.63 -19.52
N ASP A 109 18.57 -8.68 -20.31
CA ASP A 109 19.84 -8.81 -21.03
C ASP A 109 20.99 -8.38 -20.12
N ASN A 110 22.08 -9.17 -20.11
CA ASN A 110 23.34 -8.82 -19.42
C ASN A 110 23.20 -8.46 -17.93
N LEU A 111 22.43 -9.25 -17.17
CA LEU A 111 22.28 -9.05 -15.74
C LEU A 111 23.61 -9.19 -14.98
N ASP A 112 23.98 -8.15 -14.23
CA ASP A 112 25.05 -8.21 -13.22
C ASP A 112 24.50 -8.83 -11.93
N LEU A 113 24.57 -10.16 -11.84
CA LEU A 113 24.04 -10.93 -10.72
C LEU A 113 24.70 -10.57 -9.36
N PRO A 114 26.03 -10.44 -9.25
CA PRO A 114 26.65 -9.99 -8.00
C PRO A 114 26.13 -8.63 -7.52
N ARG A 115 25.93 -7.68 -8.45
CA ARG A 115 25.37 -6.37 -8.12
C ARG A 115 23.92 -6.45 -7.68
N LEU A 116 23.10 -7.28 -8.33
CA LEU A 116 21.72 -7.51 -7.93
C LEU A 116 21.65 -8.08 -6.51
N LEU A 117 22.42 -9.13 -6.22
CA LEU A 117 22.46 -9.76 -4.89
C LEU A 117 22.88 -8.75 -3.81
N ALA A 118 23.92 -7.95 -4.06
CA ALA A 118 24.35 -6.91 -3.14
C ALA A 118 23.26 -5.84 -2.91
N ALA A 119 22.51 -5.46 -3.96
CA ALA A 119 21.39 -4.53 -3.82
C ALA A 119 20.22 -5.14 -3.04
N TRP A 120 19.92 -6.42 -3.29
CA TRP A 120 18.86 -7.16 -2.63
C TRP A 120 19.12 -7.33 -1.13
N GLN A 121 20.35 -7.71 -0.77
CA GLN A 121 20.78 -7.83 0.63
C GLN A 121 20.62 -6.50 1.37
N ARG A 122 21.01 -5.38 0.75
CA ARG A 122 20.82 -4.04 1.33
C ARG A 122 19.35 -3.68 1.53
N LEU A 123 18.44 -4.16 0.67
CA LEU A 123 17.01 -3.98 0.88
C LEU A 123 16.53 -4.76 2.11
N ILE A 124 16.94 -6.02 2.26
CA ILE A 124 16.60 -6.86 3.42
C ILE A 124 17.10 -6.23 4.73
N GLU A 125 18.36 -5.78 4.76
CA GLU A 125 18.96 -5.10 5.91
C GLU A 125 18.23 -3.79 6.27
N ARG A 126 17.82 -3.03 5.25
CA ARG A 126 17.13 -1.75 5.42
C ARG A 126 15.68 -1.90 5.86
N HIS A 127 14.97 -2.89 5.34
CA HIS A 127 13.51 -3.01 5.48
C HIS A 127 13.13 -4.16 6.42
N GLU A 128 12.57 -3.81 7.57
CA GLU A 128 12.29 -4.75 8.65
C GLU A 128 11.26 -5.83 8.27
N MET A 129 10.24 -5.46 7.50
CA MET A 129 9.21 -6.39 7.06
C MET A 129 9.71 -7.46 6.08
N LEU A 130 10.89 -7.29 5.47
CA LEU A 130 11.54 -8.35 4.68
C LEU A 130 12.20 -9.42 5.56
N ARG A 131 12.28 -9.18 6.87
CA ARG A 131 12.79 -10.10 7.90
C ARG A 131 11.72 -10.50 8.90
N ALA A 132 10.47 -10.12 8.65
CA ALA A 132 9.36 -10.46 9.53
C ALA A 132 8.90 -11.90 9.30
N ILE A 133 8.56 -12.57 10.39
CA ILE A 133 7.92 -13.88 10.38
C ILE A 133 6.57 -13.79 11.09
N ILE A 134 5.65 -14.69 10.74
CA ILE A 134 4.41 -14.87 11.49
C ILE A 134 4.60 -16.06 12.44
N LEU A 135 4.35 -15.84 13.72
CA LEU A 135 4.45 -16.83 14.77
C LEU A 135 3.20 -17.71 14.83
N PRO A 136 3.31 -18.95 15.35
CA PRO A 136 2.14 -19.83 15.53
C PRO A 136 1.06 -19.25 16.46
N THR A 137 1.40 -18.24 17.27
CA THR A 137 0.46 -17.52 18.13
C THR A 137 -0.46 -16.57 17.37
N GLY A 138 -0.23 -16.33 16.07
CA GLY A 138 -0.94 -15.32 15.28
C GLY A 138 -0.38 -13.90 15.44
N GLU A 139 0.79 -13.78 16.08
CA GLU A 139 1.59 -12.55 16.13
C GLU A 139 2.64 -12.53 15.01
N GLN A 140 3.26 -11.39 14.79
CA GLN A 140 4.42 -11.25 13.90
C GLN A 140 5.63 -10.76 14.68
N GLN A 141 6.82 -11.09 14.18
CA GLN A 141 8.08 -10.67 14.78
C GLN A 141 9.09 -10.30 13.70
N ILE A 142 9.76 -9.17 13.87
CA ILE A 142 10.91 -8.78 13.05
C ILE A 142 12.15 -9.49 13.57
N LEU A 143 12.83 -10.25 12.72
CA LEU A 143 14.12 -10.85 13.06
C LEU A 143 15.23 -9.79 12.98
N ALA A 144 16.06 -9.72 14.03
CA ALA A 144 17.18 -8.77 14.07
C ALA A 144 18.18 -9.02 12.94
N GLN A 145 18.45 -10.29 12.65
CA GLN A 145 19.32 -10.76 11.58
C GLN A 145 18.68 -11.96 10.90
N VAL A 146 18.97 -12.12 9.61
CA VAL A 146 18.63 -13.29 8.81
C VAL A 146 19.89 -13.71 8.05
N PRO A 147 19.99 -14.98 7.62
CA PRO A 147 21.05 -15.38 6.70
C PRO A 147 21.02 -14.54 5.42
N ASP A 148 22.17 -14.40 4.78
CA ASP A 148 22.27 -13.74 3.48
C ASP A 148 21.36 -14.43 2.47
N TYR A 149 20.68 -13.63 1.65
CA TYR A 149 19.74 -14.16 0.68
C TYR A 149 20.48 -14.69 -0.55
N GLU A 150 20.24 -15.96 -0.87
CA GLU A 150 20.76 -16.60 -2.08
C GLU A 150 19.65 -16.73 -3.12
N ILE A 151 19.90 -16.25 -4.34
CA ILE A 151 18.99 -16.46 -5.47
C ILE A 151 19.26 -17.86 -6.02
N GLU A 152 18.22 -18.71 -6.07
CA GLU A 152 18.30 -20.03 -6.71
C GLU A 152 18.62 -19.86 -8.20
N MET A 153 19.72 -20.49 -8.63
CA MET A 153 20.19 -20.43 -10.01
C MET A 153 19.91 -21.74 -10.73
N VAL A 154 19.10 -21.67 -11.78
CA VAL A 154 18.84 -22.80 -12.67
C VAL A 154 19.47 -22.51 -14.03
N ASP A 155 20.54 -23.23 -14.36
CA ASP A 155 21.19 -23.08 -15.67
C ASP A 155 20.42 -23.89 -16.73
N LEU A 156 19.82 -23.17 -17.67
CA LEU A 156 19.09 -23.75 -18.80
C LEU A 156 19.89 -23.71 -20.11
N ARG A 157 21.13 -23.19 -20.09
CA ARG A 157 21.97 -23.07 -21.28
C ARG A 157 22.37 -24.45 -21.79
N GLY A 158 22.42 -24.59 -23.12
CA GLY A 158 22.81 -25.85 -23.79
C GLY A 158 21.74 -26.94 -23.74
N LEU A 159 20.55 -26.64 -23.22
CA LEU A 159 19.38 -27.51 -23.33
C LEU A 159 18.62 -27.22 -24.63
N GLU A 160 17.92 -28.22 -25.14
CA GLU A 160 17.03 -28.06 -26.28
C GLU A 160 15.76 -27.28 -25.87
N GLU A 161 15.23 -26.46 -26.78
CA GLU A 161 14.05 -25.60 -26.55
C GLU A 161 12.84 -26.31 -25.90
N PRO A 162 12.49 -27.56 -26.28
CA PRO A 162 11.38 -28.27 -25.62
C PRO A 162 11.65 -28.54 -24.13
N GLU A 163 12.90 -28.80 -23.76
CA GLU A 163 13.29 -29.07 -22.37
C GLU A 163 13.35 -27.77 -21.55
N VAL A 164 13.83 -26.67 -22.14
CA VAL A 164 13.79 -25.33 -21.52
C VAL A 164 12.35 -24.95 -21.20
N SER A 165 11.45 -25.05 -22.19
CA SER A 165 10.03 -24.70 -22.05
C SER A 165 9.35 -25.52 -20.95
N ARG A 166 9.63 -26.83 -20.91
CA ARG A 166 9.09 -27.73 -19.88
C ARG A 166 9.52 -27.32 -18.47
N ARG A 167 10.79 -26.94 -18.28
CA ARG A 167 11.32 -26.52 -16.97
C ARG A 167 10.76 -25.18 -16.52
N LEU A 168 10.66 -24.21 -17.43
CA LEU A 168 10.04 -22.92 -17.13
C LEU A 168 8.57 -23.08 -16.73
N GLN A 169 7.82 -23.95 -17.41
CA GLN A 169 6.43 -24.23 -17.04
C GLN A 169 6.32 -24.88 -15.66
N ALA A 170 7.17 -25.86 -15.35
CA ALA A 170 7.17 -26.48 -14.03
C ALA A 170 7.52 -25.48 -12.89
N MET A 171 8.38 -24.49 -13.17
CA MET A 171 8.67 -23.41 -12.23
C MET A 171 7.45 -22.51 -12.02
N ARG A 172 6.74 -22.14 -13.10
CA ARG A 172 5.50 -21.36 -13.03
C ARG A 172 4.46 -22.10 -12.20
N ASP A 173 4.17 -23.36 -12.51
CA ASP A 173 3.17 -24.16 -11.80
C ASP A 173 3.46 -24.32 -10.30
N ARG A 174 4.74 -24.25 -9.91
CA ARG A 174 5.16 -24.32 -8.50
C ARG A 174 5.05 -22.97 -7.77
N LEU A 175 5.29 -21.87 -8.48
CA LEU A 175 5.45 -20.53 -7.88
C LEU A 175 4.22 -19.64 -8.06
N SER A 176 3.38 -19.86 -9.07
CA SER A 176 2.14 -19.10 -9.30
C SER A 176 0.95 -19.73 -8.61
#